data_AF-A0A0P9URA2-F1
#
_entry.id   AF-A0A0P9URA2-F1
#
_cell.length_a   1.000
_cell.length_b   1.000
_cell.length_c   1.000
_cell.angle_alpha   90.00
_cell.angle_beta   90.00
_cell.angle_gamma   90.00
#
_symmetry.space_group_name_H-M   'P 1'
#
loop_
_entity.id
_entity.type
_entity.pdbx_description
1 polymer ?
#
loop_
_entity_poly.entity_id
_entity_poly.type
_entity_poly.pdbx_seq_one_letter_code
_entity_poly.pdbx_strand_id
1 'polypeptide(L)'
;KTDTPLAAIGHTPKLISPQFVKPFVKGNKNDFVDAEAICEAASRPSMRFVTPKTESQQTLSVLHRMRESLVRDRTRTANQMHGFLLEFGVSLPRGLAIMKRLAVVLAEHELPVRLTVLLQRLHNHLIYLDEQIRQWIKSWHAKWPMMIWVAVC
;
A
#
# COMPACT_ATOMS: atom_id res chain seq x y z
N LYS A 1 -13.95 -5.41 -20.22
CA LYS A 1 -15.18 -5.13 -19.44
C LYS A 1 -16.05 -4.16 -20.24
N THR A 2 -16.74 -4.67 -21.25
CA THR A 2 -17.77 -3.93 -22.02
C THR A 2 -19.18 -4.31 -21.58
N ASP A 3 -19.34 -5.35 -20.75
CA ASP A 3 -20.64 -5.83 -20.28
C ASP A 3 -21.01 -5.13 -18.97
N THR A 4 -21.35 -3.84 -19.06
CA THR A 4 -22.01 -3.14 -17.96
C THR A 4 -23.51 -3.11 -18.20
N PRO A 5 -24.36 -3.09 -17.15
CA PRO A 5 -25.82 -2.99 -17.31
C PRO A 5 -26.24 -1.81 -18.20
N LEU A 6 -25.43 -0.75 -18.25
CA LEU A 6 -25.61 0.44 -19.09
C LEU A 6 -25.33 0.17 -20.58
N ALA A 7 -24.37 -0.69 -20.90
CA ALA A 7 -24.08 -1.06 -22.28
C ALA A 7 -25.22 -1.91 -22.88
N ALA A 8 -25.89 -2.72 -22.06
CA ALA A 8 -27.05 -3.52 -22.46
C ALA A 8 -28.26 -2.67 -22.89
N ILE A 9 -28.35 -1.42 -22.41
CA ILE A 9 -29.36 -0.43 -22.81
C ILE A 9 -28.82 0.62 -23.80
N GLY A 10 -27.65 0.38 -24.41
CA GLY A 10 -27.08 1.22 -25.47
C GLY A 10 -26.26 2.43 -25.01
N HIS A 11 -25.91 2.53 -23.72
CA HIS A 11 -25.08 3.62 -23.20
C HIS A 11 -23.59 3.21 -23.09
N THR A 12 -22.72 4.07 -23.60
CA THR A 12 -21.26 3.92 -23.46
C THR A 12 -20.76 4.79 -22.31
N PRO A 13 -20.41 4.21 -21.15
CA PRO A 13 -19.90 4.99 -20.02
C PRO A 13 -18.53 5.58 -20.35
N LYS A 14 -18.32 6.85 -19.96
CA LYS A 14 -17.02 7.52 -20.06
C LYS A 14 -16.51 7.86 -18.66
N LEU A 15 -15.22 7.63 -18.41
CA LEU A 15 -14.58 7.93 -17.13
C LEU A 15 -13.83 9.25 -17.19
N ILE A 16 -14.01 10.11 -16.20
CA ILE A 16 -13.25 11.37 -16.04
C ILE A 16 -12.27 11.18 -14.87
N SER A 17 -11.02 11.59 -15.05
CA SER A 17 -10.03 11.55 -13.96
C SER A 17 -10.46 12.50 -12.83
N PRO A 18 -10.36 12.12 -11.54
CA PRO A 18 -10.64 13.01 -10.42
C PRO A 18 -9.83 14.31 -10.46
N GLN A 19 -8.64 14.29 -11.05
CA GLN A 19 -7.80 15.48 -11.22
C GLN A 19 -8.44 16.53 -12.14
N PHE A 20 -9.25 16.11 -13.11
CA PHE A 20 -9.97 17.01 -14.00
C PHE A 20 -11.30 17.48 -13.43
N VAL A 21 -11.86 16.76 -12.45
CA VAL A 21 -13.08 17.15 -11.73
C VAL A 21 -12.77 18.16 -10.62
N LYS A 22 -11.64 18.01 -9.93
CA LYS A 22 -11.24 18.82 -8.77
C LYS A 22 -11.37 20.35 -8.98
N PRO A 23 -11.01 20.94 -10.13
CA PRO A 23 -11.17 22.39 -10.36
C PRO A 23 -12.61 22.89 -10.33
N PHE A 24 -13.61 22.01 -10.52
CA PHE A 24 -15.02 22.36 -10.56
C PHE A 24 -15.75 22.12 -9.23
N VAL A 25 -15.07 21.57 -8.22
CA VAL A 25 -15.64 21.33 -6.87
C VAL A 25 -15.74 22.66 -6.12
N LYS A 26 -16.96 23.06 -5.75
CA LYS A 26 -17.23 24.32 -5.05
C LYS A 26 -17.51 24.07 -3.57
N GLY A 27 -16.55 24.40 -2.71
CA GLY A 27 -16.70 24.31 -1.25
C GLY A 27 -16.31 22.96 -0.67
N ASN A 28 -16.95 22.58 0.45
CA ASN A 28 -16.66 21.35 1.18
C ASN A 28 -17.25 20.11 0.49
N LYS A 29 -16.67 18.94 0.80
CA LYS A 29 -17.10 17.65 0.25
C LYS A 29 -18.56 17.37 0.57
N ASN A 30 -19.38 17.25 -0.47
CA ASN A 30 -20.79 16.85 -0.43
C ASN A 30 -21.11 16.15 -1.75
N ASP A 31 -21.89 15.07 -1.72
CA ASP A 31 -22.23 14.28 -2.90
C ASP A 31 -22.93 15.12 -3.99
N PHE A 32 -23.74 16.11 -3.60
CA PHE A 32 -24.37 17.05 -4.54
C PHE A 32 -23.34 17.91 -5.29
N VAL A 33 -22.32 18.40 -4.57
CA VAL A 33 -21.24 19.22 -5.14
C VAL A 33 -20.35 18.37 -6.04
N ASP A 34 -20.08 17.12 -5.66
CA ASP A 34 -19.32 16.18 -6.47
C ASP A 34 -20.07 15.85 -7.78
N ALA A 35 -21.39 15.64 -7.72
CA ALA A 35 -22.21 15.42 -8.91
C ALA A 35 -22.25 16.65 -9.84
N GLU A 36 -22.42 17.86 -9.28
CA GLU A 36 -22.37 19.10 -10.06
C GLU A 36 -21.00 19.26 -10.74
N ALA A 37 -19.91 19.05 -10.02
CA ALA A 37 -18.55 19.17 -10.55
C ALA A 37 -18.27 18.15 -11.66
N ILE A 38 -18.76 16.91 -11.52
CA ILE A 38 -18.65 15.88 -12.58
C ILE A 38 -19.44 16.28 -13.83
N CYS A 39 -20.67 16.77 -13.66
CA CYS A 39 -21.50 17.24 -14.77
C CYS A 39 -20.87 18.46 -15.47
N GLU A 40 -20.37 19.42 -14.70
CA GLU A 40 -19.69 20.60 -15.21
C GLU A 40 -18.42 20.20 -15.98
N ALA A 41 -17.59 19.32 -15.42
CA ALA A 41 -16.43 18.75 -16.08
C ALA A 41 -16.81 18.05 -17.40
N ALA A 42 -17.81 17.17 -17.38
CA ALA A 42 -18.25 16.40 -18.55
C ALA A 42 -18.79 17.29 -19.68
N SER A 43 -19.35 18.45 -19.35
CA SER A 43 -19.89 19.41 -20.33
C SER A 43 -18.80 20.20 -21.08
N ARG A 44 -17.55 20.23 -20.61
CA ARG A 44 -16.49 21.01 -21.24
C ARG A 44 -16.06 20.37 -22.57
N PRO A 45 -15.98 21.14 -23.67
CA PRO A 45 -15.64 20.59 -24.99
C PRO A 45 -14.20 20.06 -25.07
N SER A 46 -13.29 20.56 -24.23
CA SER A 46 -11.90 20.11 -24.13
C SER A 46 -11.68 18.96 -23.13
N MET A 47 -12.75 18.40 -22.56
CA MET A 47 -12.65 17.37 -21.53
C MET A 47 -12.03 16.08 -22.05
N ARG A 48 -11.09 15.53 -21.28
CA ARG A 48 -10.38 14.29 -21.61
C ARG A 48 -10.93 13.14 -20.77
N PHE A 49 -11.31 12.06 -21.45
CA PHE A 49 -11.78 10.84 -20.82
C PHE A 49 -10.64 9.83 -20.69
N VAL A 50 -10.67 9.05 -19.61
CA VAL A 50 -9.68 8.02 -19.33
C VAL A 50 -10.24 6.65 -19.69
N THR A 51 -9.43 5.83 -20.35
CA THR A 51 -9.80 4.45 -20.66
C THR A 51 -9.93 3.65 -19.36
N PRO A 52 -10.97 2.81 -19.20
CA PRO A 52 -11.05 1.89 -18.06
C PRO A 52 -9.81 1.01 -18.04
N LYS A 53 -9.24 0.82 -16.85
CA LYS A 53 -8.08 -0.07 -16.66
C LYS A 53 -8.42 -1.48 -17.14
N THR A 54 -7.53 -2.08 -17.93
CA THR A 54 -7.63 -3.50 -18.31
C THR A 54 -7.52 -4.39 -17.06
N GLU A 55 -7.95 -5.65 -17.16
CA GLU A 55 -7.79 -6.61 -16.06
C GLU A 55 -6.32 -6.77 -15.64
N SER A 56 -5.40 -6.80 -16.62
CA SER A 56 -3.96 -6.83 -16.36
C SER A 56 -3.46 -5.60 -15.60
N GLN A 57 -3.93 -4.39 -15.97
CA GLN A 57 -3.60 -3.14 -15.27
C GLN A 57 -4.22 -3.08 -13.87
N GLN A 58 -5.45 -3.58 -13.69
CA GLN A 58 -6.09 -3.68 -12.38
C GLN A 58 -5.33 -4.64 -11.47
N THR A 59 -4.96 -5.81 -12.00
CA THR A 59 -4.16 -6.81 -11.31
C THR A 59 -2.82 -6.20 -10.89
N LEU A 60 -2.09 -5.57 -11.81
CA LEU A 60 -0.83 -4.90 -11.49
C LEU A 60 -0.97 -3.87 -10.37
N SER A 61 -2.03 -3.05 -10.40
CA SER A 61 -2.33 -2.09 -9.33
C SER A 61 -2.62 -2.75 -7.98
N VAL A 62 -3.24 -3.92 -7.95
CA VAL A 62 -3.41 -4.72 -6.72
C VAL A 62 -2.06 -5.23 -6.23
N LEU A 63 -1.20 -5.75 -7.13
CA LEU A 63 0.13 -6.24 -6.77
C LEU A 63 0.98 -5.14 -6.10
N HIS A 64 0.99 -3.92 -6.66
CA HIS A 64 1.72 -2.79 -6.07
C HIS A 64 1.21 -2.44 -4.66
N ARG A 65 -0.12 -2.31 -4.50
CA ARG A 65 -0.73 -2.01 -3.20
C ARG A 65 -0.46 -3.09 -2.15
N MET A 66 -0.45 -4.35 -2.57
CA MET A 66 -0.15 -5.47 -1.67
C MET A 66 1.30 -5.43 -1.19
N ARG A 67 2.26 -5.16 -2.07
CA ARG A 67 3.66 -4.94 -1.70
C ARG A 67 3.81 -3.76 -0.74
N GLU A 68 3.20 -2.62 -1.04
CA GLU A 68 3.23 -1.44 -0.17
C GLU A 68 2.63 -1.73 1.22
N SER A 69 1.56 -2.54 1.29
CA SER A 69 0.99 -2.98 2.57
C SER A 69 2.01 -3.81 3.35
N LEU A 70 2.61 -4.83 2.73
CA LEU A 70 3.60 -5.69 3.40
C LEU A 70 4.80 -4.90 3.91
N VAL A 71 5.32 -3.95 3.12
CA VAL A 71 6.42 -3.08 3.54
C VAL A 71 6.02 -2.22 4.75
N ARG A 72 4.81 -1.65 4.73
CA ARG A 72 4.29 -0.87 5.88
C ARG A 72 4.10 -1.75 7.11
N ASP A 73 3.59 -2.96 6.96
CA ASP A 73 3.37 -3.90 8.07
C ASP A 73 4.70 -4.37 8.67
N ARG A 74 5.73 -4.60 7.84
CA ARG A 74 7.09 -4.92 8.30
C ARG A 74 7.67 -3.78 9.14
N THR A 75 7.58 -2.55 8.63
CA THR A 75 8.05 -1.35 9.35
C THR A 75 7.27 -1.13 10.64
N ARG A 76 5.95 -1.30 10.63
CA ARG A 76 5.10 -1.21 11.83
C ARG A 76 5.52 -2.22 12.88
N THR A 77 5.72 -3.48 12.49
CA THR A 77 6.12 -4.56 13.41
C THR A 77 7.50 -4.29 14.01
N ALA A 78 8.48 -3.85 13.20
CA ALA A 78 9.79 -3.48 13.70
C ALA A 78 9.73 -2.31 14.70
N ASN A 79 8.98 -1.25 14.37
CA ASN A 79 8.80 -0.10 15.27
C ASN A 79 8.09 -0.49 16.57
N GLN A 80 7.12 -1.40 16.51
CA GLN A 80 6.43 -1.91 17.69
C GLN A 80 7.39 -2.65 18.63
N MET A 81 8.24 -3.53 18.08
CA MET A 81 9.26 -4.21 18.87
C MET A 81 10.26 -3.23 19.50
N HIS A 82 10.66 -2.19 18.76
CA HIS A 82 11.51 -1.13 19.29
C HIS A 82 10.83 -0.37 20.43
N GLY A 83 9.54 -0.02 20.28
CA GLY A 83 8.76 0.65 21.32
C GLY A 83 8.73 -0.15 22.61
N PHE A 84 8.44 -1.46 22.51
CA PHE A 84 8.45 -2.34 23.68
C PHE A 84 9.82 -2.44 24.32
N LEU A 85 10.90 -2.60 23.55
CA LEU A 85 12.25 -2.67 24.12
C LEU A 85 12.67 -1.37 24.82
N LEU A 86 12.26 -0.21 24.29
CA LEU A 86 12.54 1.08 24.92
C LEU A 86 11.86 1.25 26.28
N GLU A 87 10.67 0.69 26.49
CA GLU A 87 9.99 0.68 27.80
C GLU A 87 10.81 -0.05 28.88
N PHE A 88 11.69 -0.97 28.47
CA PHE A 88 12.61 -1.70 29.36
C PHE A 88 14.04 -1.18 29.30
N GLY A 89 14.26 0.03 28.75
CA GLY A 89 15.57 0.67 28.70
C GLY A 89 16.52 0.12 27.62
N VAL A 90 16.04 -0.72 26.71
CA VAL A 90 16.84 -1.31 25.64
C VAL A 90 16.68 -0.48 24.36
N SER A 91 17.75 0.21 23.98
CA SER A 91 17.78 1.02 22.75
C SER A 91 18.45 0.28 21.59
N LEU A 92 17.80 0.26 20.43
CA LEU A 92 18.32 -0.38 19.22
C LEU A 92 18.57 0.63 18.09
N PRO A 93 19.55 0.36 17.21
CA PRO A 93 19.74 1.15 16.01
C PRO A 93 18.46 1.17 15.16
N ARG A 94 18.16 2.32 14.56
CA ARG A 94 16.98 2.50 13.71
C ARG A 94 16.95 1.48 12.55
N GLY A 95 15.74 1.08 12.16
CA GLY A 95 15.50 0.22 11.00
C GLY A 95 15.45 -1.27 11.34
N LEU A 96 15.78 -2.11 10.36
CA LEU A 96 15.58 -3.58 10.45
C LEU A 96 16.69 -4.31 11.23
N ALA A 97 17.47 -3.61 12.05
CA ALA A 97 18.50 -4.20 12.89
C ALA A 97 17.93 -5.25 13.86
N ILE A 98 16.68 -5.05 14.32
CA ILE A 98 15.91 -5.99 15.14
C ILE A 98 15.80 -7.39 14.52
N MET A 99 15.80 -7.51 13.18
CA MET A 99 15.72 -8.81 12.49
C MET A 99 16.95 -9.68 12.74
N LYS A 100 18.12 -9.08 12.98
CA LYS A 100 19.37 -9.82 13.19
C LYS A 100 19.80 -9.86 14.66
N ARG A 101 19.42 -8.84 15.43
CA ARG A 101 19.97 -8.61 16.77
C ARG A 101 19.08 -9.09 17.91
N LEU A 102 17.83 -9.47 17.67
CA LEU A 102 16.94 -9.83 18.77
C LEU A 102 17.53 -10.91 19.69
N ALA A 103 18.11 -11.98 19.13
CA ALA A 103 18.71 -13.05 19.93
C ALA A 103 19.84 -12.54 20.85
N VAL A 104 20.67 -11.62 20.36
CA VAL A 104 21.74 -10.98 21.15
C VAL A 104 21.15 -10.11 22.25
N VAL A 105 20.14 -9.31 21.91
CA VAL A 105 19.45 -8.41 22.86
C VAL A 105 18.78 -9.20 23.98
N LEU A 106 18.13 -10.32 23.66
CA LEU A 106 17.50 -11.19 24.66
C LEU A 106 18.52 -11.90 25.55
N ALA A 107 19.77 -12.04 25.12
CA ALA A 107 20.85 -12.64 25.89
C ALA A 107 21.60 -11.61 26.76
N GLU A 108 21.71 -10.36 26.30
CA GLU A 108 22.40 -9.26 27.00
C GLU A 108 21.54 -8.60 28.09
N HIS A 109 20.20 -8.70 27.99
CA HIS A 109 19.28 -8.03 28.88
C HIS A 109 18.39 -9.02 29.64
N GLU A 110 18.31 -8.88 30.96
CA GLU A 110 17.36 -9.60 31.80
C GLU A 110 15.94 -9.04 31.63
N LEU A 111 15.25 -9.50 30.60
CA LEU A 111 13.87 -9.13 30.31
C LEU A 111 12.88 -10.13 30.91
N PRO A 112 11.66 -9.69 31.28
CA PRO A 112 10.63 -10.60 31.78
C PRO A 112 10.33 -11.73 30.79
N VAL A 113 10.24 -12.97 31.26
CA VAL A 113 10.02 -14.17 30.42
C VAL A 113 8.79 -14.03 29.51
N ARG A 114 7.72 -13.39 29.99
CA ARG A 114 6.52 -13.17 29.17
C ARG A 114 6.78 -12.19 28.03
N LEU A 115 7.60 -11.16 28.25
CA LEU A 115 7.97 -10.20 27.22
C LEU A 115 8.83 -10.86 26.14
N THR A 116 9.79 -11.70 26.52
CA THR A 116 10.67 -12.38 25.56
C THR A 116 9.87 -13.28 24.60
N VAL A 117 8.86 -13.99 25.10
CA VAL A 117 7.93 -14.78 24.28
C VAL A 117 7.14 -13.90 23.29
N LEU A 118 6.63 -12.75 23.74
CA LEU A 118 5.90 -11.81 22.88
C LEU A 118 6.80 -11.21 21.80
N LEU A 119 8.02 -10.80 22.16
CA LEU A 119 9.02 -10.29 21.24
C LEU A 119 9.42 -11.35 20.21
N GLN A 120 9.59 -12.61 20.62
CA GLN A 120 9.88 -13.71 19.70
C GLN A 120 8.74 -13.94 18.71
N ARG A 121 7.47 -13.82 19.14
CA ARG A 121 6.31 -13.92 18.25
C ARG A 121 6.29 -12.80 17.21
N LEU A 122 6.55 -11.55 17.63
CA LEU A 122 6.65 -10.41 16.72
C LEU A 122 7.83 -10.55 15.76
N HIS A 123 8.95 -11.08 16.23
CA HIS A 123 10.13 -11.35 15.41
C HIS A 123 9.85 -12.38 14.32
N ASN A 124 9.19 -13.49 14.67
CA ASN A 124 8.80 -14.51 13.70
C ASN A 124 7.85 -13.92 12.64
N HIS A 125 6.91 -13.05 13.06
CA HIS A 125 6.05 -12.33 12.13
C HIS A 125 6.84 -11.38 11.21
N LEU A 126 7.82 -10.67 11.75
CA LEU A 126 8.69 -9.78 11.00
C LEU A 126 9.50 -10.54 9.93
N ILE A 127 10.04 -11.71 10.28
CA ILE A 127 10.74 -12.61 9.34
C ILE A 127 9.79 -13.07 8.23
N TYR A 128 8.57 -13.50 8.61
CA TYR A 128 7.55 -13.89 7.63
C TYR A 128 7.26 -12.75 6.65
N LEU A 129 7.05 -11.52 7.12
CA LEU A 129 6.79 -10.37 6.26
C LEU A 129 7.97 -10.07 5.32
N ASP A 130 9.21 -10.17 5.81
CA ASP A 130 10.40 -9.97 4.97
C ASP A 130 10.50 -11.02 3.86
N GLU A 131 10.23 -12.28 4.20
CA GLU A 131 10.24 -13.39 3.25
C GLU A 131 9.14 -13.23 2.19
N GLN A 132 7.93 -12.84 2.58
CA GLN A 132 6.88 -12.52 1.62
C GLN A 132 7.35 -11.42 0.66
N ILE A 133 7.90 -10.32 1.17
CA ILE A 133 8.39 -9.22 0.32
C ILE A 133 9.48 -9.70 -0.66
N ARG A 134 10.39 -10.58 -0.24
CA ARG A 134 11.43 -11.16 -1.12
C ARG A 134 10.82 -12.01 -2.23
N GLN A 135 9.90 -12.90 -1.89
CA GLN A 135 9.20 -13.75 -2.86
C GLN A 135 8.42 -12.89 -3.87
N TRP A 136 7.78 -11.83 -3.38
CA TRP A 136 7.09 -10.85 -4.21
C TRP A 136 8.05 -10.18 -5.21
N ILE A 137 9.21 -9.67 -4.76
CA ILE A 137 10.23 -9.07 -5.64
C ILE A 137 10.72 -10.07 -6.70
N LYS A 138 11.00 -11.31 -6.30
CA LYS A 138 11.45 -12.37 -7.21
C LYS A 138 10.40 -12.68 -8.28
N SER A 139 9.14 -12.83 -7.88
CA SER A 139 8.02 -13.09 -8.80
C SER A 139 7.80 -11.94 -9.79
N TRP A 140 8.05 -10.70 -9.35
CA TRP A 140 7.87 -9.51 -10.16
C TRP A 140 8.95 -9.38 -11.23
N HIS A 141 10.23 -9.54 -10.86
CA HIS A 141 11.34 -9.54 -11.82
C HIS A 141 11.23 -10.66 -12.87
N ALA A 142 10.72 -11.84 -12.48
CA ALA A 142 10.52 -12.94 -13.41
C ALA A 142 9.41 -12.67 -14.45
N LYS A 143 8.40 -11.86 -14.11
CA LYS A 143 7.22 -11.65 -14.94
C LYS A 143 7.25 -10.34 -15.73
N TRP A 144 8.00 -9.34 -15.26
CA TRP A 144 8.08 -8.00 -15.87
C TRP A 144 9.52 -7.43 -15.80
N PRO A 145 10.50 -8.06 -16.47
CA PRO A 145 11.93 -7.69 -16.35
C PRO A 145 12.28 -6.28 -16.82
N MET A 146 11.39 -5.63 -17.59
CA MET A 146 11.61 -4.30 -18.19
C MET A 146 10.88 -3.15 -17.50
N MET A 147 10.17 -3.39 -16.38
CA MET A 147 9.59 -2.32 -15.55
C MET A 147 10.50 -2.00 -14.37
N ILE A 148 11.79 -1.79 -14.63
CA ILE A 148 12.75 -1.38 -13.61
C ILE A 148 12.40 0.05 -13.18
N TRP A 149 11.94 0.19 -11.93
CA TRP A 149 11.90 1.43 -11.15
C TRP A 149 11.35 2.68 -11.87
N VAL A 150 10.02 2.82 -11.91
CA VAL A 150 9.43 4.18 -11.88
C VAL A 150 9.05 4.47 -10.44
N ALA A 151 9.73 5.49 -9.92
CA ALA A 151 9.77 5.97 -8.55
C ALA A 151 8.40 6.10 -7.85
N VAL A 152 8.31 5.48 -6.67
CA VAL A 152 7.65 6.07 -5.50
C VAL A 152 8.72 6.08 -4.40
N CYS A 153 9.66 7.01 -4.54
CA CYS A 153 10.31 7.70 -3.44
C CYS A 153 9.78 9.14 -3.48
#